data_AF-A0A3R8UMV4-F1
#
_entry.id   AF-A0A3R8UMV4-F1
#
_cell.length_a   1.000
_cell.length_b   1.000
_cell.length_c   1.000
_cell.angle_alpha   90.00
_cell.angle_beta   90.00
_cell.angle_gamma   90.00
#
_symmetry.space_group_name_H-M   'P 1'
#
loop_
_entity.id
_entity.type
_entity.pdbx_description
1 polymer ?
#
loop_
_entity_poly.entity_id
_entity_poly.type
_entity_poly.pdbx_seq_one_letter_code
_entity_poly.pdbx_strand_id
1 'polypeptide(L)' 'MMIKKTKEIAAYLTYSKKLQVLKYAKEYGNNSIAYKFFGVKKSTFYKWKKAYDEHGEEGLLRKKPTPRTFPNQIKQEIVN' A
#
# COMPACT_ATOMS: atom_id res chain seq x y z
N MET A 1 25.26 -6.15 16.08
CA MET A 1 24.01 -5.43 16.41
C MET A 1 23.05 -5.56 15.22
N MET A 2 22.17 -6.56 15.21
CA MET A 2 21.22 -6.75 14.11
C MET A 2 20.09 -5.73 14.22
N ILE A 3 20.03 -4.80 13.29
CA ILE A 3 18.91 -3.85 13.14
C ILE A 3 17.67 -4.69 12.81
N LYS A 4 16.81 -4.94 13.81
CA LYS A 4 15.47 -5.47 13.57
C LYS A 4 14.76 -4.44 12.69
N LYS A 5 14.68 -4.67 11.37
CA LYS A 5 13.84 -3.85 10.49
C LYS A 5 12.40 -3.98 10.99
N THR A 6 11.96 -3.01 11.79
CA THR A 6 10.62 -3.01 12.38
C THR A 6 9.57 -2.94 11.26
N LYS A 7 8.36 -3.44 11.53
CA LYS A 7 7.24 -3.45 10.55
C LYS A 7 6.97 -2.06 9.96
N GLU A 8 7.30 -1.01 10.71
CA GLU A 8 7.18 0.39 10.34
C GLU A 8 8.16 0.80 9.24
N ILE A 9 9.44 0.41 9.35
CA ILE A 9 10.44 0.69 8.31
C ILE A 9 10.05 0.02 6.99
N ALA A 10 9.60 -1.24 7.04
CA ALA A 10 9.12 -1.95 5.86
C ALA A 10 7.88 -1.28 5.24
N ALA A 11 6.96 -0.80 6.07
CA ALA A 11 5.78 -0.06 5.62
C ALA A 11 6.18 1.27 4.95
N TYR A 12 7.13 2.00 5.54
CA TYR A 12 7.66 3.26 4.99
C TYR A 12 8.35 3.06 3.64
N LEU A 13 9.24 2.06 3.52
CA LEU A 13 9.90 1.76 2.24
C LEU A 13 8.90 1.36 1.15
N THR A 14 7.87 0.59 1.53
CA THR A 14 6.78 0.23 0.61
C THR A 14 5.99 1.46 0.18
N TYR A 15 5.65 2.34 1.12
CA TYR A 15 4.97 3.61 0.86
C TYR A 15 5.77 4.49 -0.09
N SER A 16 7.05 4.72 0.23
CA SER A 16 7.96 5.54 -0.56
C SER A 16 8.11 5.01 -1.99
N LYS A 17 8.26 3.68 -2.16
CA LYS A 17 8.28 3.05 -3.49
C LYS A 17 7.02 3.34 -4.29
N LYS A 18 5.82 3.21 -3.70
CA LYS A 18 4.56 3.49 -4.40
C LYS A 18 4.49 4.95 -4.85
N LEU A 19 4.88 5.88 -3.97
CA LEU A 19 4.87 7.31 -4.25
C LEU A 19 5.83 7.65 -5.39
N GLN A 20 7.04 7.09 -5.38
CA GLN A 20 8.04 7.30 -6.43
C GLN A 20 7.55 6.79 -7.80
N VAL A 21 6.91 5.61 -7.84
CA VAL A 21 6.33 5.05 -9.08
C VAL A 21 5.28 6.00 -9.67
N LEU A 22 4.40 6.56 -8.84
CA LEU A 22 3.35 7.49 -9.30
C LEU A 22 3.93 8.85 -9.70
N LYS A 23 4.92 9.39 -8.97
CA LYS A 23 5.61 10.63 -9.32
C LYS A 23 6.31 10.50 -10.68
N TYR A 24 7.03 9.40 -10.89
CA TYR A 24 7.67 9.11 -12.17
C TYR A 24 6.64 8.98 -13.30
N ALA A 25 5.49 8.34 -13.07
CA ALA A 25 4.42 8.31 -14.08
C ALA A 25 3.90 9.71 -14.44
N LYS A 26 3.79 10.61 -13.45
CA LYS A 26 3.34 11.99 -13.63
C LYS A 26 4.36 12.84 -14.39
N GLU A 27 5.64 12.71 -14.06
CA GLU A 27 6.73 13.46 -14.68
C GLU A 27 6.89 13.15 -16.17
N TYR A 28 6.81 11.87 -16.55
CA TYR A 28 6.99 11.42 -17.93
C TYR A 28 5.68 11.38 -18.74
N GLY A 29 4.54 11.69 -18.12
CA GLY A 29 3.22 11.65 -18.78
C GLY A 29 2.76 10.26 -19.25
N ASN A 30 3.52 9.20 -18.97
CA ASN A 30 3.26 7.85 -19.47
C ASN A 30 3.30 6.81 -18.34
N ASN A 31 2.10 6.38 -17.94
CA ASN A 31 1.89 5.35 -16.93
C ASN A 31 2.58 4.02 -17.28
N SER A 32 2.66 3.67 -18.57
CA SER A 32 3.28 2.41 -19.00
C SER A 32 4.77 2.36 -18.77
N ILE A 33 5.45 3.49 -18.91
CA ILE A 33 6.89 3.55 -18.72
C ILE A 33 7.20 3.37 -17.24
N ALA A 34 6.42 3.99 -16.35
CA ALA A 34 6.59 3.87 -14.91
C ALA A 34 6.50 2.42 -14.41
N TYR A 35 5.38 1.72 -14.65
CA TYR A 35 5.24 0.38 -14.08
C TYR A 35 6.21 -0.64 -14.71
N LYS A 36 6.62 -0.46 -15.97
CA LYS A 36 7.66 -1.30 -16.60
C LYS A 36 9.03 -1.05 -15.97
N PHE A 37 9.41 0.23 -15.82
CA PHE A 37 10.69 0.62 -15.23
C PHE A 37 10.85 0.11 -13.80
N PHE A 38 9.81 0.23 -12.97
CA PHE A 38 9.82 -0.22 -11.58
C PHE A 38 9.49 -1.71 -11.39
N GLY A 39 9.23 -2.47 -12.47
CA GLY A 39 8.86 -3.89 -12.41
C GLY A 39 7.51 -4.14 -11.71
N VAL A 40 6.60 -3.17 -11.74
CA VAL A 40 5.27 -3.26 -11.12
C VAL A 40 4.26 -3.80 -12.14
N LYS A 41 3.42 -4.75 -11.73
CA LYS A 41 2.33 -5.24 -12.58
C LYS A 41 1.37 -4.10 -12.90
N LYS A 42 0.91 -4.02 -14.16
CA LYS A 42 -0.07 -3.01 -14.64
C LYS A 42 -1.27 -2.87 -13.69
N SER A 43 -1.89 -3.99 -13.29
CA SER A 43 -3.04 -3.99 -12.38
C SER A 43 -2.73 -3.41 -11.00
N THR A 44 -1.55 -3.68 -10.46
CA THR A 44 -1.09 -3.12 -9.19
C THR A 44 -0.87 -1.61 -9.28
N PHE A 45 -0.27 -1.14 -10.37
CA PHE A 45 -0.08 0.28 -10.62
C PHE A 45 -1.42 1.04 -10.61
N TYR A 46 -2.41 0.57 -11.37
CA TYR A 46 -3.72 1.24 -11.43
C TYR A 46 -4.47 1.19 -10.09
N LYS A 47 -4.29 0.15 -9.28
CA LYS A 47 -4.83 0.12 -7.90
C LYS A 47 -4.22 1.23 -7.04
N TRP A 48 -2.90 1.45 -7.12
CA TRP A 48 -2.24 2.52 -6.37
C TRP A 48 -2.63 3.90 -6.90
N LYS A 49 -2.67 4.07 -8.23
CA LYS A 49 -3.11 5.31 -8.85
C LYS A 49 -4.53 5.66 -8.41
N LYS A 50 -5.48 4.72 -8.49
CA LYS A 50 -6.86 4.93 -8.03
C LYS A 50 -6.91 5.33 -6.55
N ALA A 51 -6.20 4.61 -5.68
CA ALA A 51 -6.16 4.94 -4.26
C ALA A 51 -5.55 6.32 -3.97
N TYR A 52 -4.56 6.74 -4.77
CA TYR A 52 -3.96 8.07 -4.68
C TYR A 52 -4.89 9.17 -5.21
N ASP A 53 -5.62 8.90 -6.30
CA ASP A 53 -6.60 9.84 -6.84
C ASP A 53 -7.79 10.04 -5.87
N GLU A 54 -8.18 9.00 -5.12
CA GLU A 54 -9.29 9.04 -4.16
C GLU A 54 -8.92 9.61 -2.77
N HIS A 55 -7.70 9.34 -2.29
CA HIS A 55 -7.30 9.61 -0.91
C HIS A 55 -5.93 10.29 -0.77
N GLY A 56 -5.30 10.71 -1.88
CA GLY A 56 -3.96 11.28 -1.87
C GLY A 56 -2.90 10.31 -1.36
N GLU A 57 -1.90 10.86 -0.67
CA GLU A 57 -0.79 10.08 -0.09
C GLU A 57 -1.27 9.02 0.92
N GLU A 58 -2.32 9.30 1.69
CA GLU A 58 -2.89 8.38 2.67
C GLU A 58 -3.41 7.09 2.02
N GLY A 59 -3.89 7.17 0.77
CA GLY A 59 -4.34 6.03 -0.01
C GLY A 59 -3.24 4.99 -0.29
N LEU A 60 -1.97 5.38 -0.21
CA LEU A 60 -0.82 4.49 -0.44
C LEU A 60 -0.35 3.79 0.83
N LEU A 61 -0.76 4.28 2.00
CA LEU A 61 -0.41 3.69 3.29
C LEU A 61 -0.98 2.28 3.43
N ARG A 62 -0.32 1.47 4.26
CA ARG A 62 -0.77 0.10 4.53
C ARG A 62 -2.01 0.15 5.42
N LYS A 63 -3.17 -0.21 4.86
CA LYS A 63 -4.39 -0.45 5.64
C LYS A 63 -4.24 -1.74 6.46
N LYS A 64 -4.66 -1.72 7.72
CA LYS A 64 -4.73 -2.93 8.55
C LYS A 64 -5.81 -3.86 7.97
N PRO A 65 -5.61 -5.19 7.98
CA PRO A 65 -6.66 -6.12 7.58
C PRO A 65 -7.89 -5.92 8.46
N THR A 66 -9.06 -5.76 7.85
CA THR A 66 -10.32 -5.82 8.60
C THR A 66 -10.49 -7.25 9.12
N PRO A 67 -10.75 -7.45 10.42
CA PRO A 67 -11.08 -8.76 10.95
C PRO A 67 -12.25 -9.36 10.16
N ARG A 68 -12.13 -10.61 9.74
CA ARG A 68 -13.26 -11.31 9.11
C ARG A 68 -14.25 -11.68 10.21
N THR A 69 -15.54 -11.47 9.93
CA THR A 69 -16.59 -12.04 10.77
C THR A 69 -16.57 -13.56 10.59
N PHE A 70 -16.37 -14.28 11.69
CA PHE A 70 -16.51 -15.73 11.72
C PHE A 70 -17.82 -16.08 12.44
N PRO A 71 -18.59 -17.09 11.98
CA PRO A 71 -19.83 -17.50 12.64
C PRO A 71 -19.66 -17.85 14.13
N ASN A 72 -18.49 -18.37 14.49
CA ASN A 72 -18.16 -18.81 15.85
C ASN A 72 -17.33 -17.75 16.62
N GLN A 73 -17.39 -16.47 16.24
CA GLN A 73 -16.64 -15.43 16.93
C GLN A 73 -17.24 -15.16 18.31
N ILE A 74 -16.44 -15.35 19.37
CA ILE A 74 -16.85 -15.03 20.74
C ILE A 74 -17.11 -13.52 20.83
N LYS A 75 -18.28 -13.14 21.37
CA LYS A 75 -18.64 -11.74 21.58
C LYS A 75 -17.61 -11.10 22.51
N GLN A 76 -17.09 -9.93 22.14
CA GLN A 76 -16.06 -9.24 22.92
C GLN A 76 -16.53 -8.90 24.34
N GLU A 77 -17.84 -8.73 24.54
CA GLU A 77 -18.49 -8.55 25.84
C GLU A 77 -18.21 -9.68 26.85
N ILE A 78 -17.99 -10.91 26.38
CA ILE A 78 -17.76 -12.10 27.23
C ILE A 78 -16.29 -12.22 27.64
N VAL A 79 -15.39 -11.56 26.91
CA VAL A 79 -13.93 -11.63 27.12
C VAL A 79 -13.46 -10.59 28.15
N ASN A 80 -14.36 -9.72 28.65
CA ASN A 80 -14.06 -8.69 29.64
C ASN A 80 -14.34 -9.14 31.08
#